data_AF-A0A5M3WG57-F1
#
_entry.id   AF-A0A5M3WG57-F1
#
_cell.length_a   1.000
_cell.length_b   1.000
_cell.length_c   1.000
_cell.angle_alpha   90.00
_cell.angle_beta   90.00
_cell.angle_gamma   90.00
#
_symmetry.space_group_name_H-M   'P 1'
#
loop_
_entity.id
_entity.type
_entity.pdbx_description
1 polymer ?
#
loop_
_entity_poly.entity_id
_entity_poly.type
_entity_poly.pdbx_seq_one_letter_code
_entity_poly.pdbx_strand_id
1 'polypeptide(L)'
;MGERLDDRTVAVRLEVLEELLAELEATAAETPLDAVALLAEVYGEALARVMERAEPELQTVLAGDVLLAHLFALHGIRSGPADTKTFIPTDALLRKPEVRT
;
A
#
# COMPACT_ATOMS: atom_id res chain seq x y z
N MET A 1 -3.97 0.94 -20.59
CA MET A 1 -4.75 1.45 -19.44
C MET A 1 -5.58 0.27 -18.95
N GLY A 2 -5.16 -0.38 -17.86
CA GLY A 2 -5.77 -1.63 -17.37
C GLY A 2 -7.02 -1.39 -16.54
N GLU A 3 -7.81 -2.45 -16.36
CA GLU A 3 -8.94 -2.50 -15.43
C GLU A 3 -8.50 -2.16 -13.99
N ARG A 4 -9.35 -1.46 -13.23
CA ARG A 4 -9.08 -1.13 -11.83
C ARG A 4 -8.97 -2.42 -11.01
N LEU A 5 -7.97 -2.52 -10.15
CA LEU A 5 -7.76 -3.69 -9.30
C LEU A 5 -8.71 -3.64 -8.10
N ASP A 6 -9.28 -4.80 -7.74
CA ASP A 6 -9.97 -4.97 -6.46
C ASP A 6 -8.97 -5.25 -5.32
N ASP A 7 -9.43 -5.13 -4.06
CA ASP A 7 -8.60 -5.26 -2.86
C ASP A 7 -7.85 -6.62 -2.81
N ARG A 8 -8.49 -7.69 -3.27
CA ARG A 8 -7.88 -9.02 -3.30
C ARG A 8 -6.74 -9.09 -4.32
N THR A 9 -6.96 -8.53 -5.50
CA THR A 9 -5.95 -8.47 -6.56
C THR A 9 -4.77 -7.59 -6.13
N VAL A 10 -5.05 -6.49 -5.40
CA VAL A 10 -4.01 -5.65 -4.81
C VAL A 10 -3.17 -6.44 -3.82
N ALA A 11 -3.78 -7.17 -2.88
CA ALA A 11 -3.04 -7.96 -1.89
C ALA A 11 -2.10 -9.00 -2.54
N VAL A 12 -2.60 -9.76 -3.53
CA VAL A 12 -1.80 -10.72 -4.30
C VAL A 12 -0.63 -10.02 -5.01
N ARG A 13 -0.89 -8.86 -5.63
CA ARG A 13 0.15 -8.09 -6.33
C ARG A 13 1.22 -7.56 -5.38
N LEU A 14 0.86 -7.21 -4.15
CA LEU A 14 1.81 -6.74 -3.13
C LEU A 14 2.73 -7.87 -2.69
N GLU A 15 2.22 -9.07 -2.42
CA GLU A 15 3.08 -10.23 -2.10
C GLU A 15 4.03 -10.58 -3.25
N VAL A 16 3.54 -10.60 -4.49
CA VAL A 16 4.41 -10.83 -5.66
C VAL A 16 5.46 -9.72 -5.79
N LEU A 17 5.12 -8.47 -5.47
CA LEU A 17 6.07 -7.37 -5.49
C LEU A 17 7.18 -7.55 -4.43
N GLU A 18 6.82 -7.99 -3.22
CA GLU A 18 7.79 -8.31 -2.16
C GLU A 18 8.77 -9.40 -2.60
N GLU A 19 8.27 -10.47 -3.22
CA GLU A 19 9.11 -11.55 -3.77
C GLU A 19 10.07 -11.02 -4.85
N LEU A 20 9.57 -10.24 -5.80
CA LEU A 20 10.39 -9.66 -6.87
C LEU A 20 11.43 -8.67 -6.35
N LEU A 21 11.10 -7.90 -5.31
CA LEU A 21 12.06 -7.00 -4.66
C LEU A 21 13.15 -7.80 -3.94
N ALA A 22 12.80 -8.87 -3.23
CA ALA A 22 13.79 -9.74 -2.58
C ALA A 22 14.73 -10.42 -3.60
N GLU A 23 14.20 -10.85 -4.74
CA GLU A 23 15.02 -11.38 -5.85
C GLU A 23 15.93 -10.31 -6.46
N LEU A 24 15.41 -9.09 -6.64
CA LEU A 24 16.18 -7.95 -7.13
C LEU A 24 17.31 -7.60 -6.15
N GLU A 25 17.03 -7.62 -4.85
CA GLU A 25 18.03 -7.41 -3.80
C GLU A 25 19.14 -8.44 -3.81
N ALA A 26 18.79 -9.70 -4.06
CA ALA A 26 19.75 -10.80 -4.08
C ALA A 26 20.65 -10.81 -5.33
N THR A 27 20.18 -10.25 -6.45
CA THR A 27 20.81 -10.42 -7.77
C THR A 27 21.44 -9.15 -8.34
N ALA A 28 21.00 -7.97 -7.90
CA ALA A 28 21.48 -6.69 -8.42
C ALA A 28 22.59 -6.08 -7.56
N ALA A 29 23.45 -5.27 -8.20
CA ALA A 29 24.22 -4.24 -7.48
C ALA A 29 23.27 -3.17 -6.94
N GLU A 30 23.73 -2.25 -6.07
CA GLU A 30 22.87 -1.26 -5.37
C GLU A 30 21.92 -0.44 -6.29
N THR A 31 22.32 -0.17 -7.54
CA THR A 31 21.65 0.82 -8.41
C THR A 31 20.16 0.59 -8.73
N PRO A 32 19.66 -0.62 -9.06
CA PRO A 32 18.24 -0.83 -9.32
C PRO A 32 17.37 -0.71 -8.06
N LEU A 33 17.86 -1.14 -6.91
CA LEU A 33 17.16 -0.95 -5.63
C LEU A 33 17.11 0.52 -5.24
N ASP A 34 18.24 1.23 -5.38
CA ASP A 34 18.30 2.66 -5.12
C ASP A 34 17.28 3.43 -5.98
N ALA A 35 17.11 3.02 -7.24
CA ALA A 35 16.12 3.62 -8.13
C ALA A 35 14.67 3.34 -7.67
N VAL A 36 14.37 2.12 -7.20
CA VAL A 36 13.04 1.78 -6.67
C VAL A 36 12.77 2.53 -5.36
N ALA A 37 13.75 2.58 -4.45
CA ALA A 37 13.67 3.33 -3.21
C ALA A 37 13.42 4.82 -3.49
N LEU A 38 14.17 5.42 -4.41
CA LEU A 38 13.99 6.80 -4.83
C LEU A 38 12.60 7.04 -5.44
N LEU A 39 12.09 6.12 -6.25
CA LEU A 39 10.72 6.21 -6.77
C LEU A 39 9.69 6.15 -5.64
N ALA A 40 9.85 5.24 -4.67
CA ALA A 40 8.96 5.16 -3.53
C ALA A 40 8.96 6.45 -2.72
N GLU A 41 10.12 7.05 -2.45
CA GLU A 41 10.24 8.35 -1.77
C GLU A 41 9.52 9.47 -2.53
N VAL A 42 9.77 9.59 -3.84
CA VAL A 42 9.15 10.64 -4.68
C VAL A 42 7.64 10.50 -4.73
N TYR A 43 7.11 9.29 -4.87
CA TYR A 43 5.66 9.07 -4.89
C TYR A 43 5.03 9.22 -3.51
N GLY A 44 5.74 8.85 -2.44
CA GLY A 44 5.32 9.11 -1.06
C GLY A 44 5.18 10.61 -0.79
N GLU A 45 6.15 11.41 -1.20
CA GLU A 45 6.10 12.87 -1.10
C GLU A 45 4.94 13.46 -1.92
N ALA A 46 4.71 12.96 -3.13
CA ALA A 46 3.57 13.39 -3.94
C ALA A 46 2.24 13.09 -3.23
N LEU A 47 2.12 11.92 -2.60
CA LEU A 47 0.94 11.52 -1.83
C LEU A 47 0.75 12.41 -0.59
N ALA A 48 1.83 12.74 0.12
CA ALA A 48 1.79 13.66 1.26
C ALA A 48 1.25 15.04 0.84
N ARG A 49 1.73 15.58 -0.29
CA ARG A 49 1.24 16.86 -0.85
C ARG A 49 -0.23 16.85 -1.22
N VAL A 50 -0.76 15.71 -1.67
CA VAL A 50 -2.20 15.55 -1.92
C VAL A 50 -2.95 15.63 -0.60
N MET A 51 -2.48 14.91 0.42
CA MET A 51 -3.13 14.88 1.74
C MET A 51 -3.11 16.23 2.46
N GLU A 52 -2.03 17.01 2.33
CA GLU A 52 -1.95 18.38 2.84
C GLU A 52 -3.02 19.32 2.26
N ARG A 53 -3.46 19.05 1.03
CA ARG A 53 -4.45 19.87 0.30
C ARG A 53 -5.86 19.29 0.37
N ALA A 54 -6.01 18.06 0.85
CA ALA A 54 -7.29 17.39 0.94
C ALA A 54 -8.11 17.94 2.11
N GLU A 55 -9.39 18.21 1.87
CA GLU A 55 -10.36 18.55 2.92
C GLU A 55 -10.54 17.38 3.90
N PRO A 56 -10.91 17.63 5.17
CA PRO A 56 -11.01 16.58 6.19
C PRO A 56 -11.92 15.40 5.81
N GLU A 57 -13.03 15.65 5.10
CA GLU A 57 -13.89 14.56 4.61
C GLU A 57 -13.16 13.67 3.61
N LEU A 58 -12.43 14.28 2.67
CA LEU A 58 -11.65 13.53 1.67
C LEU A 58 -10.52 12.74 2.33
N GLN A 59 -9.82 13.32 3.32
CA GLN A 59 -8.79 12.59 4.07
C GLN A 59 -9.35 11.33 4.72
N THR A 60 -10.56 11.42 5.28
CA THR A 60 -11.24 10.27 5.91
C THR A 60 -11.63 9.21 4.89
N VAL A 61 -12.14 9.62 3.72
CA VAL A 61 -12.49 8.70 2.63
C VAL A 61 -11.25 7.96 2.12
N LEU A 62 -10.14 8.67 1.90
CA LEU A 62 -8.88 8.08 1.43
C LEU A 62 -8.27 7.15 2.48
N ALA A 63 -8.32 7.50 3.77
CA ALA A 63 -7.89 6.63 4.86
C ALA A 63 -8.75 5.35 4.97
N GLY A 64 -9.99 5.41 4.48
CA GLY A 64 -10.91 4.27 4.43
C GLY A 64 -10.67 3.31 3.25
N ASP A 65 -9.75 3.62 2.34
CA ASP A 65 -9.33 2.71 1.26
C ASP A 65 -8.13 1.88 1.73
N VAL A 66 -8.17 0.56 1.53
CA VAL A 66 -7.17 -0.36 2.09
C VAL A 66 -5.78 -0.13 1.48
N LEU A 67 -5.72 0.12 0.17
CA LEU A 67 -4.45 0.34 -0.52
C LEU A 67 -3.86 1.70 -0.12
N LEU A 68 -4.69 2.74 -0.07
CA LEU A 68 -4.22 4.06 0.34
C LEU A 68 -3.80 4.10 1.80
N ALA A 69 -4.54 3.44 2.70
CA ALA A 69 -4.15 3.31 4.10
C ALA A 69 -2.77 2.64 4.25
N HIS A 70 -2.50 1.59 3.46
CA HIS A 70 -1.19 0.96 3.45
C HIS A 70 -0.08 1.91 2.95
N LEU A 71 -0.31 2.66 1.88
CA LEU A 71 0.65 3.64 1.38
C LEU A 71 0.89 4.77 2.40
N PHE A 72 -0.14 5.24 3.09
CA PHE A 72 0.00 6.24 4.14
C PHE A 72 0.87 5.72 5.28
N ALA A 73 0.63 4.49 5.74
CA ALA A 73 1.43 3.86 6.78
C ALA A 73 2.90 3.69 6.33
N LEU A 74 3.13 3.22 5.11
CA LEU A 74 4.47 3.04 4.54
C LEU A 74 5.27 4.35 4.49
N HIS A 75 4.61 5.46 4.14
CA HIS A 75 5.25 6.77 4.00
C HIS A 75 5.13 7.66 5.25
N GLY A 76 4.57 7.17 6.36
CA GLY A 76 4.39 7.95 7.58
C GLY A 76 3.44 9.15 7.43
N ILE A 77 2.49 9.07 6.49
CA ILE A 77 1.53 10.14 6.20
C ILE A 77 0.38 10.05 7.20
N ARG A 78 0.09 11.15 7.91
CA ARG A 78 -1.01 11.19 8.88
C ARG A 78 -2.36 11.20 8.16
N SER A 79 -3.11 10.11 8.28
CA SER A 79 -4.45 9.96 7.70
C SER A 79 -5.55 10.08 8.77
N GLY A 80 -5.90 11.31 9.17
CA GLY A 80 -7.04 11.59 10.06
C GLY A 80 -7.07 10.83 11.41
N PRO A 81 -8.16 10.95 12.21
CA PRO A 81 -8.26 10.34 13.54
C PRO A 81 -8.70 8.86 13.57
N ALA A 82 -8.91 8.20 12.43
CA ALA A 82 -9.36 6.82 12.35
C ALA A 82 -8.41 5.97 11.49
N ASP A 83 -7.29 5.60 12.10
CA ASP A 83 -6.32 4.63 11.60
C ASP A 83 -6.92 3.22 11.82
N THR A 84 -7.72 2.67 10.89
CA THR A 84 -8.39 1.38 11.18
C THR A 84 -8.66 0.47 9.98
N LYS A 85 -7.98 0.67 8.86
CA LYS A 85 -7.88 -0.40 7.84
C LYS A 85 -6.43 -0.79 7.64
N THR A 86 -6.02 -1.75 8.45
CA THR A 86 -4.72 -2.40 8.34
C THR A 86 -4.71 -3.28 7.09
N PHE A 87 -3.59 -3.28 6.38
CA PHE A 87 -3.30 -4.25 5.33
C PHE A 87 -3.52 -5.68 5.85
N ILE A 88 -4.27 -6.49 5.09
CA ILE A 88 -4.54 -7.89 5.43
C ILE A 88 -3.68 -8.76 4.50
N PRO A 89 -2.76 -9.59 5.04
CA PRO A 89 -1.97 -10.52 4.24
C PRO A 89 -2.87 -11.42 3.39
N THR A 90 -2.45 -11.77 2.18
CA THR A 90 -3.30 -12.52 1.23
C THR A 90 -3.65 -13.90 1.79
N ASP A 91 -2.74 -14.54 2.54
CA ASP A 91 -3.02 -15.78 3.28
C ASP A 91 -4.22 -15.66 4.23
N ALA A 92 -4.44 -14.49 4.82
CA ALA A 92 -5.62 -14.25 5.67
C ALA A 92 -6.89 -14.06 4.84
N LEU A 93 -6.79 -13.50 3.62
CA LEU A 93 -7.91 -13.37 2.68
C LEU A 93 -8.33 -14.71 2.06
N LEU A 94 -7.41 -15.67 1.96
CA LEU A 94 -7.67 -17.01 1.44
C LEU A 94 -8.33 -17.94 2.48
N ARG A 95 -8.30 -17.59 3.78
CA ARG A 95 -8.99 -18.35 4.81
C ARG A 95 -10.49 -18.15 4.71
N LYS A 96 -11.23 -19.26 4.59
CA LYS A 96 -12.70 -19.25 4.61
C LYS A 96 -13.17 -18.74 5.98
N PRO A 97 -14.15 -17.83 6.07
CA PRO A 97 -14.64 -17.36 7.37
C PRO A 97 -15.21 -18.56 8.14
N GLU A 98 -14.64 -18.83 9.32
CA GLU A 98 -15.21 -19.81 10.24
C GLU A 98 -16.54 -19.26 10.73
N VAL A 99 -17.64 -19.88 10.30
CA VAL A 99 -18.97 -19.57 10.81
C VAL A 99 -18.98 -19.97 12.27
N ARG A 100 -18.92 -18.98 13.15
CA ARG A 100 -19.03 -19.19 14.60
C ARG A 100 -20.49 -19.48 14.92
N THR A 101 -20.83 -20.77 14.97
CA THR A 101 -22.13 -21.29 15.45
C THR A 101 -22.32 -21.00 16.93
#